data_AF-A0A662JB20-F1
#
_entry.id   AF-A0A662JB20-F1
#
_cell.length_a   1.000
_cell.length_b   1.000
_cell.length_c   1.000
_cell.angle_alpha   90.00
_cell.angle_beta   90.00
_cell.angle_gamma   90.00
#
_symmetry.space_group_name_H-M   'P 1'
#
loop_
_entity.id
_entity.type
_entity.pdbx_description
1 polymer ?
#
loop_
_entity_poly.entity_id
_entity_poly.type
_entity_poly.pdbx_seq_one_letter_code
_entity_poly.pdbx_strand_id
1 'polypeptide(L)' 'VRIRTPSVANNHSVPVMLLGYTVADAPLIFASIDPCIACTDRVEVVNVKDGSVKVVTMEDLARRRVVL' A
#
# COMPACT_ATOMS: atom_id res chain seq x y z
N VAL A 1 15.30 3.82 8.21
CA VAL A 1 15.74 2.60 7.49
C VAL A 1 14.82 2.39 6.30
N ARG A 2 15.37 2.20 5.09
CA ARG A 2 14.59 2.06 3.84
C ARG A 2 14.58 0.60 3.41
N ILE A 3 13.39 0.00 3.36
CA ILE A 3 13.19 -1.42 3.05
C ILE A 3 12.39 -1.50 1.75
N ARG A 4 12.95 -2.15 0.74
CA ARG A 4 12.25 -2.44 -0.51
C ARG A 4 11.49 -3.75 -0.34
N THR A 5 10.17 -3.65 -0.28
CA THR A 5 9.30 -4.82 -0.18
C THR A 5 9.18 -5.49 -1.55
N PRO A 6 9.05 -6.83 -1.60
CA PRO A 6 8.93 -7.55 -2.87
C PRO A 6 7.67 -7.15 -3.64
N SER A 7 6.56 -6.82 -2.95
CA SER A 7 5.35 -6.29 -3.58
C SER A 7 5.57 -4.94 -4.26
N VAL A 8 6.50 -4.10 -3.78
CA VAL A 8 6.92 -2.90 -4.52
C VAL A 8 7.64 -3.27 -5.82
N ALA A 9 8.29 -4.42 -5.94
CA ALA A 9 8.86 -4.84 -7.22
C ALA A 9 7.81 -5.54 -8.10
N ASN A 10 7.11 -6.53 -7.55
CA ASN A 10 6.26 -7.45 -8.29
C ASN A 10 4.92 -6.82 -8.71
N ASN A 11 4.34 -5.90 -7.93
CA ASN A 11 3.07 -5.29 -8.33
C ASN A 11 3.19 -4.48 -9.65
N HIS A 12 4.42 -4.11 -10.06
CA HIS A 12 4.66 -3.42 -11.33
C HIS A 12 4.54 -4.32 -12.56
N SER A 13 4.58 -5.66 -12.40
CA SER A 13 4.37 -6.57 -13.54
C SER A 13 2.90 -6.82 -13.85
N VAL A 14 1.99 -6.48 -12.93
CA VAL A 14 0.52 -6.64 -13.09
C VAL A 14 0.01 -6.11 -14.43
N PRO A 15 0.36 -4.88 -14.90
CA PRO A 15 -0.25 -4.33 -16.11
C PRO A 15 0.08 -5.12 -17.37
N VAL A 16 1.28 -5.71 -17.43
CA VAL A 16 1.70 -6.55 -18.56
C VAL A 16 1.00 -7.90 -18.50
N MET A 17 0.80 -8.46 -17.30
CA MET A 17 0.10 -9.73 -17.11
C MET A 17 -1.39 -9.64 -17.47
N LEU A 18 -1.98 -8.44 -17.42
CA LEU A 18 -3.38 -8.20 -17.79
C LEU A 18 -3.62 -8.12 -19.31
N LEU A 19 -2.57 -8.02 -20.14
CA LEU A 19 -2.71 -7.84 -21.59
C LEU A 19 -3.31 -9.09 -22.26
N GLY A 20 -4.35 -8.86 -23.07
CA GLY A 20 -5.04 -9.94 -23.80
C GLY A 20 -6.11 -10.69 -23.01
N TYR A 21 -6.33 -10.33 -21.73
CA TYR A 21 -7.37 -10.90 -20.88
C TYR A 21 -8.56 -9.96 -20.72
N THR A 22 -9.66 -10.48 -20.18
CA THR A 22 -10.87 -9.69 -19.93
C THR A 22 -10.80 -9.02 -18.56
N VAL A 23 -11.64 -7.99 -18.35
CA VAL A 23 -11.73 -7.30 -17.05
C VAL A 23 -12.12 -8.26 -15.92
N ALA A 24 -12.90 -9.30 -16.22
CA ALA A 24 -13.28 -10.32 -15.25
C ALA A 24 -12.07 -11.14 -14.74
N ASP A 25 -11.02 -11.25 -15.54
CA ASP A 25 -9.79 -11.98 -15.19
C ASP A 25 -8.82 -11.13 -14.35
N ALA A 26 -9.03 -9.81 -14.31
CA ALA A 26 -8.11 -8.89 -13.67
C ALA A 26 -7.89 -9.17 -12.17
N PRO A 27 -8.93 -9.46 -11.35
CA PRO A 27 -8.72 -9.82 -9.95
C PRO A 27 -7.96 -11.13 -9.79
N LEU A 28 -8.16 -12.09 -10.70
CA LEU A 28 -7.49 -13.39 -10.66
C LEU A 28 -6.00 -13.25 -10.98
N ILE A 29 -5.68 -12.48 -12.03
CA ILE A 29 -4.31 -12.17 -12.44
C ILE A 29 -3.61 -11.35 -11.37
N PHE A 30 -4.27 -10.32 -10.83
CA PHE A 30 -3.73 -9.52 -9.74
C PHE A 30 -3.45 -10.36 -8.50
N ALA A 31 -4.39 -11.22 -8.10
CA ALA A 31 -4.23 -12.12 -6.95
C ALA A 31 -3.10 -13.15 -7.15
N SER A 32 -2.80 -13.54 -8.39
CA SER A 32 -1.73 -14.52 -8.67
C SER A 32 -0.32 -14.06 -8.30
N ILE A 33 -0.09 -12.74 -8.23
CA ILE A 33 1.20 -12.15 -7.85
C ILE A 33 1.33 -11.98 -6.34
N ASP A 34 0.23 -12.18 -5.60
CA ASP A 34 0.14 -11.92 -4.16
C ASP A 34 0.51 -10.46 -3.77
N PRO A 35 -0.30 -9.48 -4.21
CA PRO A 35 0.00 -8.07 -3.99
C PRO A 35 -0.35 -7.64 -2.57
N CYS A 36 0.67 -7.35 -1.75
CA CYS A 36 0.47 -6.79 -0.42
C CYS A 36 0.44 -5.25 -0.45
N ILE A 37 -0.77 -4.67 -0.37
CA ILE A 37 -1.00 -3.21 -0.39
C ILE A 37 -0.46 -2.53 0.87
N ALA A 38 -0.55 -3.14 2.05
CA ALA A 38 -0.02 -2.55 3.29
C ALA A 38 1.52 -2.39 3.28
N CYS A 39 2.24 -3.34 2.66
CA CYS A 39 3.70 -3.25 2.47
C CYS A 39 4.12 -2.14 1.49
N THR A 40 3.16 -1.63 0.72
CA THR A 40 3.31 -0.45 -0.13
C THR A 40 2.79 0.82 0.56
N ASP A 41 1.90 0.70 1.54
CA ASP A 41 1.09 1.80 2.08
C ASP A 41 1.56 2.19 3.49
N ARG A 42 2.65 2.98 3.52
CA ARG A 42 3.26 3.56 4.73
C ARG A 42 2.59 4.90 5.01
N VAL A 43 2.18 5.16 6.26
CA VAL A 43 1.58 6.46 6.62
C VAL A 43 2.35 7.08 7.77
N GLU A 44 2.20 8.39 7.94
CA GLU A 44 2.77 9.14 9.04
C GLU A 44 1.82 10.29 9.34
N VAL A 45 1.64 10.55 10.62
CA VAL A 45 0.73 11.55 11.15
C VAL A 45 1.50 12.44 12.10
N VAL A 46 1.26 13.73 12.00
CA VAL A 46 2.09 14.77 12.61
C VAL A 46 1.19 15.81 13.30
N ASN A 47 1.51 16.15 14.55
CA ASN A 47 0.86 17.17 15.35
C ASN A 47 1.31 18.56 14.90
N VAL A 48 0.35 19.41 14.52
CA VAL A 48 0.63 20.70 13.88
C VAL A 48 1.01 21.78 14.90
N LYS A 49 0.71 21.56 16.18
CA LYS A 49 0.92 22.58 17.22
C LYS A 49 2.30 22.53 17.85
N ASP A 50 2.84 21.33 18.05
CA ASP A 50 4.15 21.10 18.68
C ASP A 50 5.16 20.41 17.75
N GLY A 51 4.72 20.02 16.54
CA GLY A 51 5.57 19.36 15.55
C GLY A 51 5.85 17.89 15.87
N SER A 52 5.10 17.25 16.76
CA SER A 52 5.29 15.83 17.06
C SER A 52 4.98 14.99 15.82
N VAL A 53 5.90 14.12 15.42
CA VAL A 53 5.76 13.27 14.23
C VAL A 53 5.56 11.83 14.66
N LYS A 54 4.64 11.13 13.99
CA LYS A 54 4.27 9.76 14.31
C LYS A 54 3.96 8.96 13.05
N VAL A 55 4.87 8.11 12.59
CA VAL A 55 4.60 7.16 11.49
C VAL A 55 3.40 6.27 11.87
N VAL A 56 2.35 6.20 11.03
CA VAL A 56 1.13 5.40 11.22
C VAL A 56 0.77 4.61 9.95
N THR A 57 -0.43 4.04 9.88
CA THR A 57 -0.93 3.35 8.69
C THR A 57 -2.18 4.04 8.14
N MET A 58 -2.59 3.69 6.92
CA MET A 58 -3.81 4.25 6.29
C MET A 58 -5.07 3.96 7.10
N GLU A 59 -5.07 2.87 7.86
CA GLU A 59 -6.21 2.49 8.69
C GLU A 59 -6.24 3.23 10.03
N ASP A 60 -5.07 3.50 10.63
CA ASP A 60 -4.96 4.29 11.87
C ASP A 60 -5.60 5.67 11.68
N LEU A 61 -5.36 6.22 10.51
CA LEU A 61 -5.99 7.43 10.03
C LEU A 61 -7.50 7.23 9.79
N ALA A 62 -7.91 6.17 9.07
CA ALA A 62 -9.30 5.89 8.74
C ALA A 62 -10.22 5.75 9.97
N ARG A 63 -9.68 5.30 11.12
CA ARG A 63 -10.44 5.10 12.36
C ARG A 63 -10.19 6.17 13.42
N ARG A 64 -9.45 7.24 13.07
CA ARG A 64 -9.17 8.40 13.94
C ARG A 64 -8.52 8.03 15.27
N ARG A 65 -7.66 7.02 15.28
CA ARG A 65 -6.93 6.59 16.47
C ARG A 65 -5.60 7.30 16.63
N VAL A 66 -5.37 8.32 15.81
CA VAL A 66 -4.10 9.00 15.80
C VAL A 66 -4.13 10.15 16.79
N VAL A 67 -3.57 9.87 17.96
CA VAL A 67 -3.26 10.86 19.00
C VAL A 67 -1.80 11.23 18.89
N LEU A 68 -1.60 12.53 18.97
CA LEU A 68 -0.46 13.30 18.51
C LEU A 68 -0.01 14.23 19.63
#